data_AF-A0A838PKM1-F1
#
_entry.id   AF-A0A838PKM1-F1
#
_cell.length_a   1.000
_cell.length_b   1.000
_cell.length_c   1.000
_cell.angle_alpha   90.00
_cell.angle_beta   90.00
_cell.angle_gamma   90.00
#
_symmetry.space_group_name_H-M   'P 1'
#
loop_
_entity.id
_entity.type
_entity.pdbx_description
1 polymer ?
#
loop_
_entity_poly.entity_id
_entity_poly.type
_entity_poly.pdbx_seq_one_letter_code
_entity_poly.pdbx_strand_id
1 'polypeptide(L)'
;MTARYPTPLLVTLLGSITDPIVDLAVEVVDQIGLLGVFILMVLESACIPVPSEATMLFAGFNVSDGEYSLAAAVAVGSFANLVGSWIAYAVGYYGRVDVLEKHGKKLHIKKSHLQWADRWFERHGDATVFFTRMLPIIRTFISLPAGVARMPFWRFSVLTLAGCVPWVLMLTYIGQQAGDNWESWKDSLHYVDYAVAAMIVIGVIYLLVRNRRGTPPGDTATETA
;
A
#
# COMPACT_ATOMS: atom_id res chain seq x y z
N MET A 1 26.72 -27.15 -4.48
CA MET A 1 26.05 -26.96 -5.77
C MET A 1 24.58 -26.63 -5.49
N THR A 2 24.25 -25.35 -5.38
CA THR A 2 22.89 -24.86 -5.10
C THR A 2 22.08 -24.91 -6.39
N ALA A 3 20.99 -25.68 -6.36
CA ALA A 3 20.07 -25.81 -7.48
C ALA A 3 19.40 -24.45 -7.74
N ARG A 4 19.75 -23.80 -8.86
CA ARG A 4 18.98 -22.67 -9.41
C ARG A 4 17.63 -23.22 -9.85
N TYR A 5 16.61 -23.02 -9.04
CA TYR A 5 15.23 -23.14 -9.49
C TYR A 5 15.06 -22.17 -10.68
N PRO A 6 14.47 -22.61 -11.80
CA PRO A 6 14.23 -21.73 -12.94
C PRO A 6 13.18 -20.69 -12.52
N THR A 7 13.63 -19.52 -12.07
CA THR A 7 12.76 -18.38 -11.80
C THR A 7 12.09 -17.97 -13.10
N PRO A 8 10.74 -17.86 -13.15
CA PRO A 8 10.04 -17.53 -14.39
C PRO A 8 10.56 -16.20 -14.95
N LEU A 9 10.64 -16.04 -16.28
CA LEU A 9 11.13 -14.82 -16.94
C LEU A 9 10.52 -13.51 -16.41
N LEU A 10 9.26 -13.56 -15.96
CA LEU A 10 8.57 -12.45 -15.29
C LEU A 10 9.22 -12.05 -13.97
N VAL A 11 9.78 -13.00 -13.22
CA VAL A 11 10.47 -12.78 -11.95
C VAL A 11 11.79 -12.05 -12.16
N THR A 12 12.57 -12.44 -13.18
CA THR A 12 13.81 -11.74 -13.53
C THR A 12 13.53 -10.32 -14.02
N LEU A 13 12.43 -10.13 -14.77
CA LEU A 13 12.00 -8.80 -15.23
C LEU A 13 11.49 -7.91 -14.09
N LEU A 14 10.74 -8.47 -13.14
CA LEU A 14 10.27 -7.74 -11.96
C LEU A 14 11.43 -7.38 -11.01
N GLY A 15 12.36 -8.31 -10.78
CA GLY A 15 13.60 -8.03 -10.03
C GLY A 15 14.37 -6.87 -10.64
N SER A 16 14.65 -6.93 -11.94
CA SER A 16 15.41 -5.86 -12.63
C SER A 16 14.77 -4.45 -12.58
N ILE A 17 13.47 -4.33 -12.30
CA ILE A 17 12.77 -3.05 -12.13
C ILE A 17 12.71 -2.63 -10.65
N THR A 18 12.68 -3.59 -9.73
CA THR A 18 12.51 -3.35 -8.30
C THR A 18 13.85 -3.14 -7.59
N ASP A 19 14.90 -3.86 -8.02
CA ASP A 19 16.25 -3.77 -7.45
C ASP A 19 16.79 -2.33 -7.39
N PRO A 20 16.68 -1.48 -8.44
CA PRO A 20 17.15 -0.09 -8.37
C PRO A 20 16.37 0.77 -7.37
N ILE A 21 15.08 0.46 -7.16
CA ILE A 21 14.21 1.20 -6.23
C ILE A 21 14.55 0.81 -4.79
N VAL A 22 14.80 -0.48 -4.56
CA VAL A 22 15.24 -1.00 -3.27
C VAL A 22 16.62 -0.48 -2.91
N ASP A 23 17.57 -0.52 -3.84
CA ASP A 23 18.93 -0.02 -3.64
C ASP A 23 18.92 1.49 -3.34
N LEU A 24 18.15 2.28 -4.11
CA LEU A 24 17.95 3.70 -3.83
C LEU A 24 17.33 3.93 -2.44
N ALA A 25 16.31 3.14 -2.07
CA ALA A 25 15.68 3.27 -0.76
C ALA A 25 16.65 2.96 0.38
N VAL A 26 17.45 1.90 0.24
CA VAL A 26 18.48 1.52 1.21
C VAL A 26 19.55 2.59 1.30
N GLU A 27 20.09 3.08 0.18
CA GLU A 27 21.12 4.11 0.16
C GLU A 27 20.63 5.45 0.74
N VAL A 28 19.36 5.79 0.50
CA VAL A 28 18.73 6.96 1.13
C VAL A 28 18.62 6.78 2.64
N VAL A 29 18.17 5.62 3.13
CA VAL A 29 18.09 5.39 4.59
C VAL A 29 19.48 5.35 5.22
N ASP A 30 20.48 4.80 4.53
CA ASP A 30 21.87 4.74 4.99
C ASP A 30 22.49 6.13 5.12
N GLN A 31 22.23 7.04 4.16
CA GLN A 31 22.81 8.39 4.17
C GLN A 31 22.09 9.39 5.09
N ILE A 32 20.77 9.29 5.24
CA ILE A 32 19.97 10.31 5.96
C ILE A 32 19.11 9.73 7.11
N GLY A 33 19.28 8.45 7.43
CA GLY A 33 18.70 7.79 8.60
C GLY A 33 17.19 7.93 8.70
N LEU A 34 16.71 8.38 9.86
CA LEU A 34 15.27 8.64 10.11
C LEU A 34 14.63 9.59 9.10
N LEU A 35 15.37 10.54 8.53
CA LEU A 35 14.83 11.43 7.50
C LEU A 35 14.55 10.68 6.19
N GLY A 36 15.39 9.70 5.86
CA GLY A 36 15.20 8.81 4.71
C GLY A 36 13.96 7.95 4.87
N VAL A 37 13.81 7.34 6.06
CA VAL A 37 12.60 6.60 6.43
C VAL A 37 11.37 7.47 6.30
N PHE A 38 11.44 8.73 6.76
CA PHE A 38 10.32 9.67 6.62
C PHE A 38 9.95 9.92 5.15
N ILE A 39 10.92 10.26 4.31
CA ILE A 39 10.65 10.57 2.90
C ILE A 39 10.08 9.36 2.16
N LEU A 40 10.70 8.18 2.31
CA LEU A 40 10.27 6.96 1.64
C LEU A 40 8.86 6.53 2.05
N MET A 41 8.54 6.62 3.34
CA MET A 41 7.20 6.31 3.85
C MET A 41 6.15 7.34 3.42
N VAL A 42 6.51 8.61 3.29
CA VAL A 42 5.62 9.63 2.70
C VAL A 42 5.33 9.30 1.23
N LEU A 43 6.36 8.97 0.45
CA LEU A 43 6.22 8.62 -0.97
C LEU A 43 5.35 7.37 -1.15
N GLU A 44 5.60 6.32 -0.38
CA GLU A 44 4.76 5.10 -0.37
C GLU A 44 3.28 5.44 -0.15
N SER A 45 3.00 6.18 0.91
CA SER A 45 1.63 6.54 1.28
C SER A 45 0.99 7.57 0.35
N ALA A 46 1.80 8.27 -0.46
CA ALA A 46 1.35 9.10 -1.57
C ALA A 46 1.03 8.29 -2.85
N CYS A 47 0.90 6.96 -2.74
CA CYS A 47 0.65 6.01 -3.82
C CYS A 47 1.82 5.84 -4.79
N ILE A 48 3.05 6.18 -4.39
CA ILE A 48 4.25 5.86 -5.16
C ILE A 48 4.68 4.44 -4.77
N PRO A 49 4.95 3.54 -5.73
CA PRO A 49 5.36 2.17 -5.42
C PRO A 49 6.77 2.16 -4.82
N VAL A 50 6.84 2.31 -3.50
CA VAL A 50 8.05 2.22 -2.69
C VAL A 50 7.88 1.04 -1.73
N PRO A 51 8.87 0.14 -1.61
CA PRO A 51 8.79 -1.01 -0.69
C PRO A 51 8.87 -0.53 0.77
N SER A 52 7.71 -0.37 1.40
CA SER A 52 7.59 0.05 2.81
C SER A 52 8.18 -0.98 3.77
N GLU A 53 8.10 -2.25 3.37
CA GLU A 53 8.59 -3.42 4.09
C GLU A 53 10.11 -3.35 4.21
N ALA A 54 10.82 -3.16 3.09
CA ALA A 54 12.25 -2.98 3.08
C ALA A 54 12.67 -1.75 3.90
N THR A 55 12.00 -0.62 3.71
CA THR A 55 12.30 0.64 4.41
C THR A 55 12.20 0.49 5.93
N MET A 56 11.09 -0.08 6.43
CA MET A 56 10.86 -0.21 7.88
C MET A 56 11.65 -1.36 8.53
N LEU A 57 11.94 -2.43 7.78
CA LEU A 57 12.84 -3.50 8.25
C LEU A 57 14.27 -2.97 8.37
N PHE A 58 14.75 -2.21 7.39
CA PHE A 58 16.05 -1.53 7.44
C PHE A 58 16.11 -0.52 8.59
N ALA A 59 15.05 0.27 8.77
CA ALA A 59 14.96 1.18 9.91
C ALA A 59 15.03 0.43 11.25
N GLY A 60 14.40 -0.75 11.34
CA GLY A 60 14.51 -1.62 12.51
C GLY A 60 15.94 -2.13 12.75
N PHE A 61 16.65 -2.50 11.69
CA PHE A 61 18.05 -2.91 11.79
C PHE A 61 18.95 -1.79 12.32
N ASN A 62 18.82 -0.56 11.82
CA ASN A 62 19.58 0.58 12.35
C ASN A 62 19.23 0.87 13.84
N VAL A 63 18.03 0.52 14.30
CA VAL A 63 17.70 0.55 15.73
C VAL A 63 18.52 -0.48 16.52
N SER A 64 18.76 -1.66 15.97
CA SER A 64 19.64 -2.67 16.60
C SER A 64 21.11 -2.27 16.59
N ASP A 65 21.55 -1.55 15.56
CA ASP A 65 22.92 -1.01 15.46
C ASP A 65 23.16 0.22 16.37
N GLY A 66 22.10 0.72 17.03
CA GLY A 66 22.18 1.79 18.03
C GLY A 66 22.12 3.21 17.44
N GLU A 67 21.85 3.36 16.15
CA GLU A 67 21.74 4.66 15.48
C GLU A 67 20.56 5.49 16.01
N TYR A 68 19.41 4.85 16.30
CA TYR A 68 18.23 5.50 16.84
C TYR A 68 17.31 4.55 17.62
N SER A 69 16.39 5.10 18.41
CA SER A 69 15.46 4.30 19.23
C SER A 69 14.30 3.72 18.40
N LEU A 70 13.80 2.56 18.83
CA LEU A 70 12.59 1.93 18.27
C LEU A 70 11.40 2.91 18.24
N ALA A 71 11.22 3.66 19.33
CA ALA A 71 10.16 4.66 19.43
C ALA A 71 10.29 5.77 18.38
N ALA A 72 11.51 6.22 18.09
CA ALA A 72 11.75 7.23 17.07
C ALA A 72 11.42 6.70 15.66
N ALA A 73 11.88 5.49 15.33
CA ALA A 73 11.58 4.86 14.03
C ALA A 73 10.07 4.64 13.83
N VAL A 74 9.37 4.15 14.86
CA VAL A 74 7.91 3.96 14.80
C VAL A 74 7.16 5.28 14.72
N ALA A 75 7.56 6.29 15.49
CA ALA A 75 6.94 7.61 15.47
C ALA A 75 7.11 8.27 14.09
N VAL A 76 8.33 8.26 13.56
CA VAL A 76 8.65 8.83 12.24
C VAL A 76 7.93 8.08 11.13
N GLY A 77 7.98 6.74 11.12
CA GLY A 77 7.28 5.93 10.12
C GLY A 77 5.77 6.12 10.15
N SER A 78 5.17 6.19 11.34
CA SER A 78 3.73 6.43 11.50
C SER A 78 3.32 7.84 11.06
N PHE A 79 4.13 8.84 11.42
CA PHE A 79 3.89 10.23 11.05
C PHE A 79 4.06 10.46 9.54
N ALA A 80 5.10 9.88 8.93
CA ALA A 80 5.31 9.88 7.49
C ALA A 80 4.12 9.27 6.74
N ASN A 81 3.63 8.12 7.20
CA ASN A 81 2.48 7.45 6.60
C ASN A 81 1.21 8.30 6.66
N LEU A 82 1.02 9.02 7.78
CA LEU A 82 -0.07 9.97 7.94
C LEU A 82 0.04 11.13 6.95
N VAL A 83 1.23 11.73 6.81
CA VAL A 83 1.48 12.84 5.89
C VAL A 83 1.27 12.40 4.43
N GLY A 84 1.82 11.25 4.02
CA GLY A 84 1.57 10.70 2.68
C GLY A 84 0.08 10.40 2.44
N SER A 85 -0.60 9.85 3.45
CA SER A 85 -2.05 9.60 3.39
C SER A 85 -2.85 10.91 3.22
N TRP A 86 -2.41 12.02 3.81
CA TRP A 86 -3.03 13.33 3.59
C TRP A 86 -2.87 13.84 2.16
N ILE A 87 -1.72 13.60 1.53
CA ILE A 87 -1.48 13.95 0.12
C ILE A 87 -2.46 13.17 -0.76
N ALA A 88 -2.54 11.85 -0.59
CA ALA A 88 -3.45 11.01 -1.36
C ALA A 88 -4.93 11.37 -1.08
N TYR A 89 -5.30 11.66 0.17
CA TYR A 89 -6.63 12.15 0.53
C TYR A 89 -6.96 13.47 -0.15
N ALA A 90 -6.02 14.43 -0.16
CA ALA A 90 -6.19 15.72 -0.82
C ALA A 90 -6.37 15.54 -2.33
N VAL A 91 -5.57 14.68 -2.97
CA VAL A 91 -5.72 14.35 -4.40
C VAL A 91 -7.12 13.78 -4.69
N GLY A 92 -7.62 12.86 -3.86
CA GLY A 92 -8.98 12.33 -3.99
C GLY A 92 -10.07 13.40 -3.79
N TYR A 93 -9.89 14.26 -2.79
CA TYR A 93 -10.84 15.31 -2.44
C TYR A 93 -10.92 16.41 -3.51
N TYR A 94 -9.78 16.98 -3.91
CA TYR A 94 -9.71 18.02 -4.95
C TYR A 94 -9.99 17.45 -6.33
N GLY A 95 -9.53 16.23 -6.62
CA GLY A 95 -9.86 15.52 -7.86
C GLY A 95 -11.36 15.35 -8.03
N ARG A 96 -12.10 15.04 -6.95
CA ARG A 96 -13.56 15.04 -6.98
C ARG A 96 -14.15 16.42 -7.32
N VAL A 97 -13.65 17.48 -6.70
CA VAL A 97 -14.12 18.86 -6.92
C VAL A 97 -13.89 19.29 -8.36
N ASP A 98 -12.70 19.10 -8.92
CA ASP A 98 -12.42 19.46 -10.33
C ASP A 98 -13.20 18.60 -11.33
N VAL A 99 -13.42 17.31 -11.04
CA VAL A 99 -14.25 16.41 -11.87
C VAL A 99 -15.73 16.81 -11.83
N LEU A 100 -16.26 17.21 -10.67
CA LEU A 100 -17.65 17.65 -10.51
C LEU A 100 -17.91 19.05 -11.06
N GLU A 101 -16.99 19.99 -10.85
CA GLU A 101 -17.21 21.42 -11.11
C GLU A 101 -16.72 21.88 -12.49
N LYS A 102 -15.61 21.31 -13.02
CA LYS A 102 -15.00 21.81 -14.27
C LYS A 102 -15.10 20.85 -15.46
N HIS A 103 -15.03 19.53 -15.24
CA HIS A 103 -14.82 18.56 -16.34
C HIS A 103 -15.85 17.42 -16.43
N GLY A 104 -17.00 17.53 -15.77
CA GLY A 104 -18.02 16.48 -15.71
C GLY A 104 -18.54 15.95 -17.07
N LYS A 105 -18.32 16.68 -18.17
CA LYS A 105 -18.63 16.22 -19.54
C LYS A 105 -17.45 15.55 -20.28
N LYS A 106 -16.19 15.76 -19.86
CA LYS A 106 -14.99 15.25 -20.56
C LYS A 106 -14.44 13.94 -19.98
N LEU A 107 -14.71 13.61 -18.72
CA LEU A 107 -14.11 12.46 -18.03
C LEU A 107 -15.00 11.22 -17.91
N HIS A 108 -16.22 11.20 -18.47
CA HIS A 108 -17.17 10.06 -18.42
C HIS A 108 -17.49 9.48 -17.02
N ILE A 109 -17.01 10.09 -15.93
CA ILE A 109 -17.31 9.65 -14.57
C ILE A 109 -18.74 10.08 -14.23
N LYS A 110 -19.66 9.10 -14.16
CA LYS A 110 -21.07 9.34 -13.83
C LYS A 110 -21.21 9.77 -12.37
N LYS A 111 -22.01 10.82 -12.13
CA LYS A 111 -22.41 11.27 -10.78
C LYS A 111 -22.98 10.14 -9.91
N SER A 112 -23.58 9.12 -10.52
CA SER A 112 -24.10 7.93 -9.83
C SER A 112 -23.02 7.11 -9.12
N HIS A 113 -21.81 7.01 -9.67
CA HIS A 113 -20.69 6.30 -9.01
C HIS A 113 -20.21 7.06 -7.78
N LEU A 114 -20.19 8.39 -7.86
CA LEU A 114 -19.79 9.25 -6.76
C LEU A 114 -20.79 9.17 -5.59
N GLN A 115 -22.08 9.21 -5.89
CA GLN A 115 -23.13 9.04 -4.88
C GLN A 115 -23.14 7.63 -4.28
N TRP A 116 -22.78 6.61 -5.07
CA TRP A 116 -22.62 5.26 -4.56
C TRP A 116 -21.43 5.16 -3.60
N ALA A 117 -20.28 5.77 -3.95
CA ALA A 117 -19.12 5.84 -3.09
C ALA A 117 -19.44 6.56 -1.77
N ASP A 118 -20.16 7.68 -1.83
CA ASP A 118 -20.61 8.42 -0.63
C ASP A 118 -21.48 7.55 0.28
N ARG A 119 -22.53 6.92 -0.26
CA ARG A 119 -23.43 6.04 0.53
C ARG A 119 -22.72 4.82 1.10
N TRP A 120 -21.74 4.30 0.38
CA TRP A 120 -20.96 3.15 0.83
C TRP A 120 -20.01 3.54 1.96
N PHE A 121 -19.31 4.67 1.84
CA PHE A 121 -18.46 5.22 2.89
C PHE A 121 -19.25 5.70 4.11
N GLU A 122 -20.47 6.21 3.94
CA GLU A 122 -21.36 6.53 5.08
C GLU A 122 -21.69 5.29 5.92
N ARG A 123 -21.87 4.13 5.29
CA ARG A 123 -22.22 2.89 5.99
C ARG A 123 -21.02 2.07 6.49
N HIS A 124 -19.93 2.04 5.73
CA HIS A 124 -18.80 1.14 5.98
C HIS A 124 -17.44 1.84 6.01
N GLY A 125 -17.38 3.16 5.86
CA GLY A 125 -16.12 3.91 5.70
C GLY A 125 -15.14 3.71 6.85
N ASP A 126 -15.63 3.78 8.09
CA ASP A 126 -14.78 3.63 9.28
C ASP A 126 -14.15 2.23 9.36
N ALA A 127 -14.97 1.18 9.23
CA ALA A 127 -14.49 -0.20 9.22
C ALA A 127 -13.58 -0.47 8.02
N THR A 128 -13.93 0.05 6.84
CA THR A 128 -13.14 -0.14 5.63
C THR A 128 -11.75 0.45 5.79
N VAL A 129 -11.64 1.70 6.22
CA VAL A 129 -10.34 2.36 6.40
C VAL A 129 -9.49 1.62 7.43
N PHE A 130 -10.11 1.11 8.51
CA PHE A 130 -9.39 0.32 9.50
C PHE A 130 -8.90 -1.03 8.96
N PHE A 131 -9.79 -1.84 8.36
CA PHE A 131 -9.44 -3.18 7.88
C PHE A 131 -8.54 -3.14 6.64
N THR A 132 -8.73 -2.19 5.72
CA THR A 132 -7.84 -2.06 4.55
C THR A 132 -6.44 -1.60 4.92
N ARG A 133 -6.27 -0.92 6.06
CA ARG A 133 -4.93 -0.60 6.58
C ARG A 133 -4.18 -1.80 7.16
N MET A 134 -4.88 -2.87 7.52
CA MET A 134 -4.24 -4.14 7.89
C MET A 134 -3.81 -4.95 6.66
N LEU A 135 -4.22 -4.57 5.45
CA LEU A 135 -3.84 -5.25 4.22
C LEU A 135 -2.74 -4.47 3.50
N PRO A 136 -1.57 -5.09 3.23
CA PRO A 136 -0.53 -4.45 2.43
C PRO A 136 -1.07 -4.09 1.03
N ILE A 137 -0.47 -3.09 0.38
CA ILE A 137 -0.91 -2.48 -0.89
C ILE A 137 -2.24 -1.71 -0.79
N ILE A 138 -3.31 -2.32 -0.29
CA ILE A 138 -4.63 -1.67 -0.25
C ILE A 138 -4.62 -0.45 0.68
N ARG A 139 -3.77 -0.48 1.70
CA ARG A 139 -3.55 0.63 2.64
C ARG A 139 -3.15 1.97 2.00
N THR A 140 -2.45 1.97 0.86
CA THR A 140 -2.05 3.22 0.18
C THR A 140 -3.19 3.72 -0.69
N PHE A 141 -3.89 2.80 -1.35
CA PHE A 141 -5.01 3.12 -2.23
C PHE A 141 -6.27 3.59 -1.49
N ILE A 142 -6.51 3.24 -0.22
CA ILE A 142 -7.72 3.64 0.51
C ILE A 142 -7.82 5.16 0.77
N SER A 143 -6.70 5.87 0.80
CA SER A 143 -6.65 7.32 1.03
C SER A 143 -7.36 8.10 -0.08
N LEU A 144 -7.24 7.64 -1.33
CA LEU A 144 -7.90 8.25 -2.50
C LEU A 144 -9.45 8.20 -2.43
N PRO A 145 -10.11 7.02 -2.32
CA PRO A 145 -11.56 6.92 -2.21
C PRO A 145 -12.09 7.53 -0.92
N ALA A 146 -11.32 7.52 0.19
CA ALA A 146 -11.69 8.25 1.40
C ALA A 146 -11.76 9.77 1.18
N GLY A 147 -10.80 10.33 0.43
CA GLY A 147 -10.82 11.73 -0.03
C GLY A 147 -11.99 12.03 -0.96
N VAL A 148 -12.22 11.14 -1.93
CA VAL A 148 -13.38 11.25 -2.84
C VAL A 148 -14.68 11.22 -2.05
N ALA A 149 -14.84 10.37 -1.03
CA ALA A 149 -16.05 10.28 -0.22
C ALA A 149 -16.24 11.43 0.80
N ARG A 150 -15.31 12.42 0.85
CA ARG A 150 -15.32 13.53 1.81
C ARG A 150 -15.41 13.07 3.27
N MET A 151 -14.71 12.01 3.61
CA MET A 151 -14.63 11.55 4.99
C MET A 151 -14.06 12.66 5.90
N PRO A 152 -14.62 12.95 7.08
CA PRO A 152 -14.07 13.98 7.96
C PRO A 152 -12.61 13.72 8.28
N PHE A 153 -11.75 14.71 7.96
CA PHE A 153 -10.29 14.63 8.01
C PHE A 153 -9.74 14.10 9.35
N TRP A 154 -10.36 14.49 10.47
CA TRP A 154 -10.00 14.00 11.80
C TRP A 154 -10.22 12.49 11.95
N ARG A 155 -11.39 11.98 11.53
CA ARG A 155 -11.67 10.53 11.59
C ARG A 155 -10.72 9.75 10.71
N PHE A 156 -10.50 10.24 9.48
CA PHE A 156 -9.52 9.66 8.59
C PHE A 156 -8.15 9.59 9.25
N SER A 157 -7.65 10.68 9.84
CA SER A 157 -6.32 10.76 10.46
C SER A 157 -6.15 9.86 11.67
N VAL A 158 -7.21 9.68 12.48
CA VAL A 158 -7.19 8.77 13.64
C VAL A 158 -7.21 7.31 13.18
N LEU A 159 -8.09 6.94 12.24
CA LEU A 159 -8.19 5.57 11.70
C LEU A 159 -6.93 5.16 10.92
N THR A 160 -6.48 6.00 9.99
CA THR A 160 -5.13 6.58 10.05
C THR A 160 -4.02 5.85 10.78
N LEU A 161 -3.61 6.56 11.81
CA LEU A 161 -2.61 6.20 12.79
C LEU A 161 -2.94 4.87 13.46
N ALA A 162 -4.21 4.64 13.83
CA ALA A 162 -4.61 3.40 14.51
C ALA A 162 -4.30 2.14 13.66
N GLY A 163 -4.44 2.23 12.34
CA GLY A 163 -4.11 1.14 11.43
C GLY A 163 -2.63 1.04 11.08
N CYS A 164 -1.92 2.18 10.93
CA CYS A 164 -0.51 2.15 10.52
C CYS A 164 0.45 1.80 11.67
N VAL A 165 0.17 2.26 12.90
CA VAL A 165 1.07 2.09 14.05
C VAL A 165 1.38 0.61 14.32
N PRO A 166 0.41 -0.33 14.37
CA PRO A 166 0.71 -1.74 14.58
C PRO A 166 1.60 -2.34 13.49
N TRP A 167 1.40 -1.94 12.24
CA TRP A 167 2.18 -2.43 11.10
C TRP A 167 3.62 -1.91 11.12
N VAL A 168 3.77 -0.60 11.31
CA VAL A 168 5.08 0.07 11.42
C VAL A 168 5.85 -0.53 12.59
N LEU A 169 5.21 -0.67 13.76
CA LEU A 169 5.81 -1.28 14.94
C LEU A 169 6.21 -2.75 14.71
N MET A 170 5.34 -3.54 14.07
CA MET A 170 5.64 -4.93 13.75
C MET A 170 6.88 -5.05 12.86
N LEU A 171 6.94 -4.26 11.77
CA LEU A 171 8.09 -4.30 10.85
C LEU A 171 9.37 -3.78 11.50
N THR A 172 9.34 -2.68 12.23
CA THR A 172 10.53 -2.15 12.91
C THR A 172 11.03 -3.12 13.97
N TYR A 173 10.12 -3.77 14.71
CA TYR A 173 10.49 -4.76 15.71
C TYR A 173 11.12 -6.01 15.09
N ILE A 174 10.58 -6.49 13.96
CA ILE A 174 11.17 -7.60 13.19
C ILE A 174 12.56 -7.21 12.69
N GLY A 175 12.72 -6.00 12.14
CA GLY A 175 14.01 -5.48 11.69
C GLY A 175 15.02 -5.36 12.82
N GLN A 176 14.59 -4.91 14.00
CA GLN A 176 15.44 -4.83 15.19
C GLN A 176 15.92 -6.20 15.66
N GLN A 177 15.07 -7.24 15.58
CA GLN A 177 15.47 -8.60 15.90
C GLN A 177 16.37 -9.24 14.83
N ALA A 178 16.42 -8.69 13.61
CA ALA A 178 17.27 -9.22 12.56
C ALA A 178 18.77 -9.00 12.85
N GLY A 179 19.14 -7.90 13.53
CA GLY A 179 20.45 -7.66 14.16
C GLY A 179 21.66 -8.25 13.42
N ASP A 180 22.49 -9.01 14.14
CA ASP A 180 23.75 -9.62 13.68
C ASP A 180 23.63 -10.54 12.44
N ASN A 181 22.41 -10.90 12.01
CA ASN A 181 22.14 -11.77 10.86
C ASN A 181 21.71 -11.01 9.59
N TRP A 182 21.87 -9.69 9.56
CA TRP A 182 21.45 -8.81 8.46
C TRP A 182 21.89 -9.25 7.06
N GLU A 183 23.12 -9.77 6.93
CA GLU A 183 23.66 -10.25 5.64
C GLU A 183 22.85 -11.44 5.07
N SER A 184 22.27 -12.28 5.93
CA SER A 184 21.36 -13.37 5.53
C SER A 184 19.94 -12.87 5.24
N TRP A 185 19.57 -11.69 5.74
CA TRP A 185 18.25 -11.10 5.59
C TRP A 185 18.15 -10.15 4.38
N LYS A 186 19.25 -9.58 3.90
CA LYS A 186 19.27 -8.87 2.59
C LYS A 186 18.69 -9.72 1.46
N ASP A 187 19.01 -11.02 1.42
CA ASP A 187 18.41 -11.97 0.47
C ASP A 187 16.92 -12.26 0.76
N SER A 188 16.47 -12.12 2.01
CA SER A 188 15.07 -12.30 2.41
C SER A 188 14.20 -11.04 2.27
N LEU A 189 14.79 -9.84 2.13
CA LEU A 189 14.02 -8.63 1.78
C LEU A 189 13.36 -8.79 0.41
N HIS A 190 14.07 -9.40 -0.55
CA HIS A 190 13.48 -9.86 -1.80
C HIS A 190 12.34 -10.86 -1.55
N TYR A 191 12.44 -11.76 -0.56
CA TYR A 191 11.39 -12.74 -0.23
C TYR A 191 10.12 -12.11 0.35
N VAL A 192 10.24 -11.02 1.13
CA VAL A 192 9.08 -10.27 1.64
C VAL A 192 8.39 -9.55 0.49
N ASP A 193 9.16 -8.91 -0.41
CA ASP A 193 8.63 -8.35 -1.65
C ASP A 193 7.99 -9.43 -2.54
N TYR A 194 8.59 -10.64 -2.63
CA TYR A 194 7.98 -11.80 -3.30
C TYR A 194 6.70 -12.26 -2.63
N ALA A 195 6.61 -12.25 -1.30
CA ALA A 195 5.41 -12.67 -0.58
C ALA A 195 4.26 -11.68 -0.79
N VAL A 196 4.56 -10.39 -0.77
CA VAL A 196 3.61 -9.31 -1.04
C VAL A 196 3.19 -9.34 -2.53
N ALA A 197 4.13 -9.45 -3.46
CA ALA A 197 3.86 -9.60 -4.89
C ALA A 197 3.08 -10.89 -5.22
N ALA A 198 3.40 -12.01 -4.57
CA ALA A 198 2.67 -13.26 -4.72
C ALA A 198 1.24 -13.14 -4.20
N MET A 199 1.02 -12.47 -3.07
CA MET A 199 -0.32 -12.16 -2.56
C MET A 199 -1.13 -11.31 -3.55
N ILE A 200 -0.51 -10.31 -4.20
CA ILE A 200 -1.14 -9.51 -5.27
C ILE A 200 -1.52 -10.42 -6.45
N VAL A 201 -0.58 -11.23 -6.94
CA VAL A 201 -0.79 -12.10 -8.09
C VAL A 201 -1.89 -13.12 -7.80
N ILE A 202 -1.90 -13.73 -6.61
CA ILE A 202 -2.94 -14.66 -6.17
C ILE A 202 -4.29 -13.96 -6.07
N GLY A 203 -4.35 -12.75 -5.52
CA GLY A 203 -5.57 -11.94 -5.45
C GLY A 203 -6.12 -11.59 -6.84
N VAL A 204 -5.26 -11.18 -7.76
CA VAL A 204 -5.61 -10.88 -9.16
C VAL A 204 -6.08 -12.14 -9.88
N ILE A 205 -5.37 -13.27 -9.74
CA ILE A 205 -5.77 -14.55 -10.31
C ILE A 205 -7.13 -14.99 -9.76
N TYR A 206 -7.35 -14.87 -8.46
CA TYR A 206 -8.63 -15.21 -7.82
C TYR A 206 -9.77 -14.35 -8.36
N LEU A 207 -9.56 -13.04 -8.52
CA LEU A 207 -10.56 -12.13 -9.09
C LEU A 207 -10.83 -12.41 -10.58
N LEU A 208 -9.80 -12.73 -11.36
CA LEU A 208 -9.94 -13.12 -12.77
C LEU A 208 -10.68 -14.45 -12.91
N VAL A 209 -10.39 -15.44 -12.06
CA VAL A 209 -11.11 -16.73 -12.03
C VAL A 209 -12.55 -16.55 -11.57
N ARG A 210 -12.81 -15.65 -10.61
CA ARG A 210 -14.16 -15.32 -10.14
C ARG A 210 -14.99 -14.60 -11.21
N ASN A 211 -14.41 -13.65 -11.94
CA ASN A 211 -15.10 -12.96 -13.04
C ASN A 211 -15.37 -13.88 -14.24
N ARG A 212 -14.58 -14.94 -14.44
CA ARG A 212 -14.84 -15.96 -15.48
C ARG A 212 -15.92 -16.98 -15.11
N ARG A 213 -16.40 -16.99 -13.87
CA ARG A 213 -17.51 -17.85 -13.40
C ARG A 213 -18.87 -17.12 -13.36
N GLY A 214 -18.95 -15.91 -13.91
CA GLY A 214 -20.11 -15.01 -13.83
C GLY A 214 -20.87 -14.75 -15.14
N THR A 215 -20.85 -15.66 -16.12
CA THR A 215 -21.80 -15.60 -17.25
C THR A 215 -22.79 -16.76 -17.12
N PRO A 216 -24.02 -16.55 -16.65
CA PRO A 216 -25.09 -17.53 -16.81
C PRO A 216 -25.35 -17.71 -18.32
N PRO A 217 -25.45 -18.95 -18.85
CA PRO A 217 -26.06 -19.16 -20.16
C PRO A 217 -27.48 -18.60 -20.11
N GLY A 218 -27.82 -17.75 -21.07
CA GLY A 218 -29.14 -17.13 -21.15
C GLY A 218 -30.25 -18.17 -21.16
N ASP A 219 -31.28 -17.91 -20.37
CA ASP A 219 -32.61 -18.47 -20.54
C ASP A 219 -33.07 -18.20 -21.98
N THR A 220 -33.03 -19.23 -22.82
CA THR A 220 -33.92 -19.29 -23.98
C THR A 220 -35.33 -19.47 -23.45
N ALA A 221 -36.07 -18.36 -23.46
CA ALA A 221 -37.48 -18.29 -23.19
C ALA A 221 -38.27 -19.37 -23.95
N THR A 222 -39.12 -20.07 -23.22
CA THR A 222 -40.24 -20.86 -23.71
C THR A 222 -41.33 -19.89 -24.23
N GLU A 223 -41.74 -20.11 -25.49
CA GLU A 223 -43.15 -20.00 -25.98
C GLU A 223 -43.77 -18.62 -26.25
N THR A 224 -44.05 -18.33 -27.54
CA THR A 224 -45.40 -18.08 -28.13
C THR A 224 -45.34 -17.17 -29.37
N ALA A 225 -45.52 -17.77 -30.55
CA ALA A 225 -46.37 -17.33 -31.68
C ALA A 225 -46.21 -18.29 -32.86
#